data_AF-U9U219-F1
#
_entry.id   AF-U9U219-F1
#
_cell.length_a   1.000
_cell.length_b   1.000
_cell.length_c   1.000
_cell.angle_alpha   90.00
_cell.angle_beta   90.00
_cell.angle_gamma   90.00
#
_symmetry.space_group_name_H-M   'P 1'
#
loop_
_entity.id
_entity.type
_entity.pdbx_description
1 polymer ?
#
loop_
_entity_poly.entity_id
_entity_poly.type
_entity_poly.pdbx_seq_one_letter_code
_entity_poly.pdbx_strand_id
1 'polypeptide(L)'
;MSISELANSKNEIEAEEQVLKEFTNINNNQAYDHVFRLRVLALNDGVTEVTSPNDYFGVDNRAGMYPTLKKALDDSILDSSKEFQLLDVGGGSGSPLDWIFSKELSKNVGKRENLINVIEPNPDLLKSYLKTLEKYPHLKKNIVYQGYVQDYYEVKENSEKPPLPSDKVDFISAIHVIYHFTDYKQNNLDPHKDIINFITFLYSILKPGGAIYIAYRDQDQDFGGNVQKKYYEEVLHEYNLFQNIAKINQARDNLIYKGQIIEYLESKDEDGFKTKPKIETLKHKFSFYAKSLADMAVLGLCGNLLESNEKEFDKGRLEFMLNEIKNAALMKVEDEKERRFGLGRTERDGKMVWKVDASHLASCMSKVFLLIGLSVAMVSLWNVWNLYSSYSSKRTQEEKEKDKNTFTPKTNSQTNKITNKTAYSSYSSRRNSIIPISKSILTFEFIKEIGKGHYGKALLVRDKIFNKKFVLKEIPLEIYENHDLLKNEHIIHSILE
;
A
#
# COMPACT_ATOMS: atom_id res chain seq x y z
N MET A 1 37.07 -8.41 24.80
CA MET A 1 37.65 -7.54 23.76
C MET A 1 36.73 -6.33 23.62
N SER A 2 37.23 -5.12 23.79
CA SER A 2 36.43 -3.90 23.56
C SER A 2 36.17 -3.67 22.07
N ILE A 3 35.15 -2.88 21.71
CA ILE A 3 34.92 -2.46 20.31
C ILE A 3 36.17 -1.78 19.72
N SER A 4 36.90 -1.00 20.51
CA SER A 4 38.16 -0.34 20.12
C SER A 4 39.34 -1.30 19.92
N GLU A 5 39.42 -2.42 20.65
CA GLU A 5 40.38 -3.49 20.37
C GLU A 5 40.00 -4.25 19.10
N LEU A 6 38.70 -4.56 18.93
CA LEU A 6 38.19 -5.29 17.78
C LEU A 6 38.41 -4.52 16.47
N ALA A 7 38.17 -3.21 16.47
CA ALA A 7 38.38 -2.32 15.33
C ALA A 7 39.85 -2.20 14.85
N ASN A 8 40.81 -2.62 15.69
CA ASN A 8 42.24 -2.72 15.35
C ASN A 8 42.71 -4.18 15.32
N SER A 9 41.80 -5.16 15.32
CA SER A 9 42.15 -6.58 15.26
C SER A 9 42.67 -6.95 13.88
N LYS A 10 43.52 -7.98 13.83
CA LYS A 10 44.11 -8.48 12.58
C LYS A 10 43.05 -8.73 11.49
N ASN A 11 41.90 -9.30 11.88
CA ASN A 11 40.82 -9.64 10.95
C ASN A 11 40.18 -8.41 10.29
N GLU A 12 40.09 -7.27 10.99
CA GLU A 12 39.58 -6.02 10.39
C GLU A 12 40.60 -5.43 9.41
N ILE A 13 41.90 -5.51 9.73
CA ILE A 13 42.99 -5.06 8.85
C ILE A 13 43.02 -5.90 7.55
N GLU A 14 42.96 -7.24 7.66
CA GLU A 14 42.90 -8.13 6.49
C GLU A 14 41.64 -7.90 5.64
N ALA A 15 40.50 -7.58 6.26
CA ALA A 15 39.27 -7.24 5.55
C ALA A 15 39.33 -5.87 4.85
N GLU A 16 39.97 -4.87 5.46
CA GLU A 16 40.20 -3.55 4.88
C GLU A 16 41.14 -3.61 3.67
N GLU A 17 42.25 -4.36 3.78
CA GLU A 17 43.14 -4.64 2.64
C GLU A 17 42.41 -5.35 1.49
N GLN A 18 41.55 -6.34 1.79
CA GLN A 18 40.75 -7.01 0.76
C GLN A 18 39.76 -6.05 0.09
N VAL A 19 38.99 -5.28 0.87
CA VAL A 19 37.96 -4.36 0.34
C VAL A 19 38.58 -3.23 -0.49
N LEU A 20 39.70 -2.65 -0.05
CA LEU A 20 40.42 -1.65 -0.84
C LEU A 20 40.96 -2.20 -2.15
N LYS A 21 41.33 -3.49 -2.19
CA LYS A 21 41.76 -4.20 -3.40
C LYS A 21 40.59 -4.53 -4.33
N GLU A 22 39.42 -4.92 -3.79
CA GLU A 22 38.19 -5.14 -4.59
C GLU A 22 37.77 -3.87 -5.36
N PHE A 23 37.92 -2.70 -4.75
CA PHE A 23 37.54 -1.40 -5.33
C PHE A 23 38.70 -0.68 -6.06
N THR A 24 39.74 -1.41 -6.49
CA THR A 24 40.86 -0.85 -7.27
C THR A 24 40.67 -1.09 -8.77
N ASN A 25 40.77 -0.04 -9.59
CA ASN A 25 40.65 -0.06 -11.06
C ASN A 25 39.28 -0.60 -11.57
N ILE A 26 38.18 -0.27 -10.89
CA ILE A 26 36.83 -0.66 -11.28
C ILE A 26 35.97 0.54 -11.73
N ASN A 27 34.94 0.29 -12.52
CA ASN A 27 33.95 1.29 -12.91
C ASN A 27 32.77 1.38 -11.91
N ASN A 28 31.90 2.38 -12.06
CA ASN A 28 30.74 2.58 -11.18
C ASN A 28 29.73 1.42 -11.28
N ASN A 29 29.55 0.80 -12.44
CA ASN A 29 28.70 -0.40 -12.60
C ASN A 29 29.22 -1.60 -11.77
N GLN A 30 30.53 -1.82 -11.72
CA GLN A 30 31.16 -2.83 -10.87
C GLN A 30 31.05 -2.45 -9.39
N ALA A 31 31.29 -1.19 -9.03
CA ALA A 31 31.13 -0.71 -7.66
C ALA A 31 29.69 -0.87 -7.16
N TYR A 32 28.70 -0.61 -8.02
CA TYR A 32 27.28 -0.87 -7.75
C TYR A 32 27.04 -2.37 -7.47
N ASP A 33 27.61 -3.29 -8.24
CA ASP A 33 27.49 -4.73 -8.00
C ASP A 33 28.16 -5.17 -6.68
N HIS A 34 29.36 -4.67 -6.38
CA HIS A 34 30.05 -4.95 -5.11
C HIS A 34 29.29 -4.42 -3.89
N VAL A 35 28.60 -3.27 -3.99
CA VAL A 35 27.74 -2.75 -2.92
C VAL A 35 26.43 -3.53 -2.85
N PHE A 36 25.64 -3.53 -3.93
CA PHE A 36 24.27 -4.03 -3.91
C PHE A 36 24.20 -5.56 -3.92
N ARG A 37 24.83 -6.24 -4.89
CA ARG A 37 24.71 -7.71 -5.00
C ARG A 37 25.53 -8.42 -3.94
N LEU A 38 26.76 -7.99 -3.69
CA LEU A 38 27.69 -8.70 -2.79
C LEU A 38 27.58 -8.33 -1.31
N ARG A 39 27.01 -7.17 -0.94
CA ARG A 39 26.76 -6.80 0.47
C ARG A 39 25.27 -6.62 0.80
N VAL A 40 24.56 -5.68 0.16
CA VAL A 40 23.14 -5.40 0.49
C VAL A 40 22.23 -6.62 0.26
N LEU A 41 22.48 -7.39 -0.80
CA LEU A 41 21.74 -8.60 -1.15
C LEU A 41 22.49 -9.90 -0.83
N ALA A 42 23.57 -9.83 -0.04
CA ALA A 42 24.21 -11.02 0.50
C ALA A 42 23.18 -11.88 1.25
N LEU A 43 23.23 -13.19 1.08
CA LEU A 43 22.35 -14.14 1.77
C LEU A 43 22.97 -14.59 3.11
N ASN A 44 22.15 -15.06 4.03
CA ASN A 44 22.62 -15.75 5.25
C ASN A 44 23.33 -17.05 4.87
N ASP A 45 24.22 -17.55 5.73
CA ASP A 45 25.07 -18.69 5.43
C ASP A 45 24.21 -19.96 5.26
N GLY A 46 24.36 -20.64 4.11
CA GLY A 46 23.57 -21.84 3.76
C GLY A 46 22.26 -21.57 3.01
N VAL A 47 21.84 -20.31 2.85
CA VAL A 47 20.70 -19.97 1.99
C VAL A 47 21.15 -19.88 0.52
N THR A 48 20.57 -20.73 -0.33
CA THR A 48 20.86 -20.76 -1.78
C THR A 48 19.76 -20.14 -2.64
N GLU A 49 18.53 -20.04 -2.12
CA GLU A 49 17.36 -19.49 -2.81
C GLU A 49 16.60 -18.58 -1.83
N VAL A 50 16.09 -17.45 -2.33
CA VAL A 50 15.29 -16.51 -1.53
C VAL A 50 13.83 -16.99 -1.48
N THR A 51 13.29 -17.09 -0.27
CA THR A 51 11.90 -17.49 0.02
C THR A 51 11.24 -16.62 1.10
N SER A 52 12.04 -15.82 1.82
CA SER A 52 11.61 -14.99 2.94
C SER A 52 12.37 -13.65 2.98
N PRO A 53 11.76 -12.60 3.57
CA PRO A 53 12.40 -11.29 3.70
C PRO A 53 13.61 -11.27 4.66
N ASN A 54 13.77 -12.31 5.50
CA ASN A 54 14.88 -12.42 6.45
C ASN A 54 16.14 -13.10 5.85
N ASP A 55 16.03 -13.63 4.63
CA ASP A 55 17.06 -14.48 3.99
C ASP A 55 18.33 -13.69 3.63
N TYR A 56 18.22 -12.36 3.61
CA TYR A 56 19.30 -11.43 3.35
C TYR A 56 20.10 -11.12 4.62
N PHE A 57 21.41 -11.31 4.55
CA PHE A 57 22.36 -10.98 5.60
C PHE A 57 22.53 -9.46 5.77
N GLY A 58 22.86 -8.74 4.70
CA GLY A 58 23.40 -7.37 4.81
C GLY A 58 22.44 -6.29 5.30
N VAL A 59 21.13 -6.53 5.27
CA VAL A 59 20.09 -5.57 5.70
C VAL A 59 18.77 -6.29 5.99
N ASP A 60 18.05 -5.87 7.02
CA ASP A 60 16.75 -6.42 7.44
C ASP A 60 15.51 -5.60 7.00
N ASN A 61 15.70 -4.54 6.22
CA ASN A 61 14.61 -3.64 5.80
C ASN A 61 13.43 -4.35 5.09
N ARG A 62 13.67 -5.48 4.42
CA ARG A 62 12.62 -6.32 3.81
C ARG A 62 11.71 -6.95 4.87
N ALA A 63 12.25 -7.34 6.01
CA ALA A 63 11.47 -7.85 7.14
C ALA A 63 10.64 -6.73 7.79
N GLY A 64 11.19 -5.52 7.87
CA GLY A 64 10.46 -4.31 8.28
C GLY A 64 9.33 -3.91 7.32
N MET A 65 9.55 -4.03 6.01
CA MET A 65 8.53 -3.77 4.97
C MET A 65 7.45 -4.85 4.87
N TYR A 66 7.74 -6.11 5.19
CA TYR A 66 6.83 -7.24 4.91
C TYR A 66 5.41 -7.05 5.47
N PRO A 67 5.19 -6.63 6.74
CA PRO A 67 3.84 -6.49 7.28
C PRO A 67 3.00 -5.42 6.57
N THR A 68 3.60 -4.27 6.24
CA THR A 68 2.90 -3.16 5.57
C THR A 68 2.67 -3.45 4.08
N LEU A 69 3.64 -4.03 3.39
CA LEU A 69 3.49 -4.44 1.99
C LEU A 69 2.44 -5.55 1.85
N LYS A 70 2.47 -6.54 2.75
CA LYS A 70 1.49 -7.63 2.77
C LYS A 70 0.08 -7.12 3.04
N LYS A 71 -0.10 -6.22 4.03
CA LYS A 71 -1.40 -5.56 4.28
C LYS A 71 -1.89 -4.81 3.04
N ALA A 72 -1.06 -3.98 2.43
CA ALA A 72 -1.44 -3.19 1.26
C ALA A 72 -1.85 -4.09 0.06
N LEU A 73 -1.16 -5.22 -0.11
CA LEU A 73 -1.49 -6.23 -1.12
C LEU A 73 -2.81 -6.95 -0.80
N ASP A 74 -3.01 -7.40 0.45
CA ASP A 74 -4.25 -8.04 0.91
C ASP A 74 -5.47 -7.11 0.77
N ASP A 75 -5.34 -5.85 1.21
CA ASP A 75 -6.41 -4.83 1.16
C ASP A 75 -6.83 -4.50 -0.29
N SER A 76 -5.91 -4.69 -1.26
CA SER A 76 -6.16 -4.47 -2.69
C SER A 76 -6.77 -5.70 -3.40
N ILE A 77 -6.90 -6.84 -2.71
CA ILE A 77 -7.39 -8.09 -3.30
C ILE A 77 -8.91 -8.21 -3.14
N LEU A 78 -9.62 -8.12 -4.27
CA LEU A 78 -11.06 -8.36 -4.33
C LEU A 78 -11.35 -9.83 -4.70
N ASP A 79 -11.96 -10.58 -3.78
CA ASP A 79 -12.37 -12.00 -3.97
C ASP A 79 -13.32 -12.23 -5.16
N SER A 80 -14.02 -11.17 -5.61
CA SER A 80 -14.93 -11.21 -6.77
C SER A 80 -14.24 -10.96 -8.11
N SER A 81 -12.96 -10.56 -8.13
CA SER A 81 -12.24 -10.27 -9.37
C SER A 81 -11.68 -11.54 -10.01
N LYS A 82 -11.90 -11.69 -11.32
CA LYS A 82 -11.32 -12.78 -12.13
C LYS A 82 -9.82 -12.59 -12.41
N GLU A 83 -9.33 -11.37 -12.26
CA GLU A 83 -7.96 -10.97 -12.56
C GLU A 83 -7.43 -10.02 -11.48
N PHE A 84 -6.13 -10.09 -11.20
CA PHE A 84 -5.41 -9.16 -10.34
C PHE A 84 -4.15 -8.70 -11.05
N GLN A 85 -4.05 -7.41 -11.33
CA GLN A 85 -2.93 -6.79 -12.03
C GLN A 85 -2.01 -6.08 -11.04
N LEU A 86 -0.78 -6.58 -10.93
CA LEU A 86 0.33 -5.93 -10.24
C LEU A 86 1.19 -5.17 -11.26
N LEU A 87 1.68 -4.00 -10.90
CA LEU A 87 2.72 -3.25 -11.63
C LEU A 87 3.92 -3.02 -10.71
N ASP A 88 5.10 -3.53 -11.06
CA ASP A 88 6.34 -3.30 -10.31
C ASP A 88 7.19 -2.24 -11.05
N VAL A 89 7.44 -1.11 -10.40
CA VAL A 89 8.07 0.09 -10.97
C VAL A 89 9.48 0.22 -10.41
N GLY A 90 10.50 0.06 -11.26
CA GLY A 90 11.89 -0.13 -10.82
C GLY A 90 12.08 -1.50 -10.16
N GLY A 91 11.48 -2.55 -10.75
CA GLY A 91 11.47 -3.90 -10.18
C GLY A 91 12.85 -4.56 -10.04
N GLY A 92 13.90 -3.99 -10.66
CA GLY A 92 15.27 -4.50 -10.60
C GLY A 92 15.35 -5.94 -11.10
N SER A 93 16.01 -6.82 -10.34
CA SER A 93 16.08 -8.26 -10.62
C SER A 93 14.83 -9.07 -10.20
N GLY A 94 13.77 -8.39 -9.77
CA GLY A 94 12.51 -9.02 -9.36
C GLY A 94 12.48 -9.55 -7.93
N SER A 95 13.36 -9.08 -7.04
CA SER A 95 13.44 -9.61 -5.66
C SER A 95 12.11 -9.66 -4.90
N PRO A 96 11.15 -8.71 -5.03
CA PRO A 96 9.84 -8.82 -4.37
C PRO A 96 8.99 -10.02 -4.82
N LEU A 97 9.24 -10.58 -6.01
CA LEU A 97 8.60 -11.82 -6.46
C LEU A 97 8.99 -13.00 -5.56
N ASP A 98 10.28 -13.13 -5.25
CA ASP A 98 10.82 -14.25 -4.47
C ASP A 98 10.29 -14.25 -3.02
N TRP A 99 10.42 -13.13 -2.30
CA TRP A 99 10.12 -13.09 -0.85
C TRP A 99 8.68 -12.70 -0.46
N ILE A 100 7.84 -12.21 -1.38
CA ILE A 100 6.43 -11.88 -1.06
C ILE A 100 5.41 -12.14 -2.17
N PHE A 101 5.55 -11.59 -3.38
CA PHE A 101 4.45 -11.57 -4.35
C PHE A 101 4.07 -12.98 -4.85
N SER A 102 5.04 -13.86 -5.10
CA SER A 102 4.76 -15.26 -5.46
C SER A 102 3.97 -15.98 -4.35
N LYS A 103 4.40 -15.83 -3.10
CA LYS A 103 3.87 -16.49 -1.91
C LYS A 103 2.48 -16.01 -1.51
N GLU A 104 2.20 -14.72 -1.64
CA GLU A 104 0.90 -14.15 -1.27
C GLU A 104 -0.15 -14.33 -2.37
N LEU A 105 0.24 -14.20 -3.65
CA LEU A 105 -0.68 -14.39 -4.79
C LEU A 105 -0.98 -15.87 -5.10
N SER A 106 -0.12 -16.81 -4.70
CA SER A 106 -0.38 -18.26 -4.85
C SER A 106 -1.63 -18.73 -4.09
N LYS A 107 -2.02 -18.03 -3.01
CA LYS A 107 -3.16 -18.36 -2.14
C LYS A 107 -4.52 -18.31 -2.84
N ASN A 108 -4.58 -17.74 -4.05
CA ASN A 108 -5.79 -17.61 -4.86
C ASN A 108 -5.67 -18.25 -6.25
N VAL A 109 -4.69 -19.14 -6.45
CA VAL A 109 -4.58 -19.99 -7.65
C VAL A 109 -5.90 -20.74 -7.90
N GLY A 110 -6.33 -20.74 -9.17
CA GLY A 110 -7.58 -21.37 -9.59
C GLY A 110 -8.86 -20.56 -9.32
N LYS A 111 -8.79 -19.46 -8.56
CA LYS A 111 -9.91 -18.51 -8.40
C LYS A 111 -9.84 -17.36 -9.41
N ARG A 112 -8.63 -16.87 -9.67
CA ARG A 112 -8.33 -15.73 -10.54
C ARG A 112 -6.98 -15.90 -11.23
N GLU A 113 -6.74 -15.08 -12.24
CA GLU A 113 -5.41 -14.91 -12.81
C GLU A 113 -4.65 -13.78 -12.08
N ASN A 114 -3.34 -13.93 -11.92
CA ASN A 114 -2.49 -12.85 -11.41
C ASN A 114 -1.56 -12.41 -12.55
N LEU A 115 -1.71 -11.17 -13.00
CA LEU A 115 -0.93 -10.57 -14.08
C LEU A 115 0.18 -9.68 -13.48
N ILE A 116 1.42 -9.91 -13.88
CA ILE A 116 2.58 -9.13 -13.48
C ILE A 116 3.02 -8.24 -14.64
N ASN A 117 2.94 -6.93 -14.41
CA ASN A 117 3.47 -5.89 -15.26
C ASN A 117 4.77 -5.34 -14.65
N VAL A 118 5.75 -4.94 -15.45
CA VAL A 118 7.04 -4.40 -14.96
C VAL A 118 7.56 -3.26 -15.82
N ILE A 119 8.06 -2.21 -15.15
CA ILE A 119 8.84 -1.11 -15.73
C ILE A 119 10.23 -1.15 -15.11
N GLU A 120 11.27 -1.32 -15.94
CA GLU A 120 12.67 -1.36 -15.49
C GLU A 120 13.60 -0.84 -16.60
N PRO A 121 14.31 0.30 -16.42
CA PRO A 121 15.17 0.86 -17.47
C PRO A 121 16.43 0.04 -17.74
N ASN A 122 16.96 -0.74 -16.78
CA ASN A 122 18.18 -1.51 -16.96
C ASN A 122 17.90 -2.89 -17.63
N PRO A 123 18.48 -3.17 -18.81
CA PRO A 123 18.18 -4.39 -19.57
C PRO A 123 18.59 -5.69 -18.87
N ASP A 124 19.72 -5.72 -18.15
CA ASP A 124 20.19 -6.95 -17.48
C ASP A 124 19.48 -7.19 -16.15
N LEU A 125 19.05 -6.13 -15.45
CA LEU A 125 18.11 -6.25 -14.33
C LEU A 125 16.76 -6.77 -14.81
N LEU A 126 16.16 -6.18 -15.86
CA LEU A 126 14.89 -6.65 -16.41
C LEU A 126 14.95 -8.10 -16.93
N LYS A 127 16.02 -8.47 -17.62
CA LYS A 127 16.30 -9.85 -18.05
C LYS A 127 16.44 -10.82 -16.87
N SER A 128 16.89 -10.33 -15.71
CA SER A 128 16.91 -11.10 -14.46
C SER A 128 15.52 -11.16 -13.82
N TYR A 129 14.74 -10.08 -13.82
CA TYR A 129 13.33 -10.05 -13.39
C TYR A 129 12.49 -11.10 -14.11
N LEU A 130 12.63 -11.20 -15.44
CA LEU A 130 11.86 -12.16 -16.24
C LEU A 130 12.22 -13.61 -15.90
N LYS A 131 13.51 -13.93 -15.69
CA LYS A 131 13.95 -15.24 -15.18
C LYS A 131 13.41 -15.53 -13.77
N THR A 132 13.33 -14.52 -12.91
CA THR A 132 12.74 -14.64 -11.57
C THR A 132 11.24 -14.92 -11.66
N LEU A 133 10.53 -14.27 -12.58
CA LEU A 133 9.10 -14.48 -12.84
C LEU A 133 8.83 -15.88 -13.42
N GLU A 134 9.70 -16.39 -14.30
CA GLU A 134 9.61 -17.75 -14.88
C GLU A 134 9.66 -18.88 -13.84
N LYS A 135 10.18 -18.63 -12.63
CA LYS A 135 10.10 -19.58 -11.49
C LYS A 135 8.67 -19.83 -10.99
N TYR A 136 7.71 -18.95 -11.32
CA TYR A 136 6.40 -18.88 -10.67
C TYR A 136 5.23 -18.99 -11.68
N PRO A 137 4.86 -20.20 -12.14
CA PRO A 137 3.85 -20.41 -13.19
C PRO A 137 2.44 -19.85 -12.91
N HIS A 138 2.13 -19.51 -11.66
CA HIS A 138 0.87 -18.85 -11.26
C HIS A 138 0.89 -17.32 -11.39
N LEU A 139 2.03 -16.74 -11.76
CA LEU A 139 2.20 -15.33 -12.07
C LEU A 139 2.39 -15.17 -13.57
N LYS A 140 1.37 -14.68 -14.28
CA LYS A 140 1.46 -14.48 -15.73
C LYS A 140 2.17 -13.16 -16.04
N LYS A 141 3.22 -13.22 -16.86
CA LYS A 141 3.83 -12.04 -17.48
C LYS A 141 2.82 -11.32 -18.38
N ASN A 142 2.60 -10.03 -18.15
CA ASN A 142 1.79 -9.16 -19.00
C ASN A 142 2.66 -8.05 -19.62
N ILE A 143 2.44 -6.78 -19.31
CA ILE A 143 3.22 -5.66 -19.88
C ILE A 143 4.66 -5.69 -19.34
N VAL A 144 5.61 -5.59 -20.26
CA VAL A 144 7.04 -5.46 -19.96
C VAL A 144 7.56 -4.24 -20.69
N TYR A 145 8.05 -3.24 -19.95
CA TYR A 145 8.61 -2.03 -20.53
C TYR A 145 10.06 -1.79 -20.05
N GLN A 146 10.98 -1.74 -21.01
CA GLN A 146 12.37 -1.38 -20.78
C GLN A 146 12.55 0.13 -21.03
N GLY A 147 12.36 0.92 -19.99
CA GLY A 147 12.46 2.38 -20.06
C GLY A 147 12.16 3.03 -18.72
N TYR A 148 12.07 4.36 -18.69
CA TYR A 148 11.81 5.10 -17.46
C TYR A 148 10.31 5.26 -17.25
N VAL A 149 9.87 5.26 -15.99
CA VAL A 149 8.46 5.52 -15.66
C VAL A 149 8.03 6.95 -16.04
N GLN A 150 8.99 7.88 -16.10
CA GLN A 150 8.89 9.20 -16.74
C GLN A 150 8.31 9.17 -18.15
N ASP A 151 8.63 8.15 -18.97
CA ASP A 151 8.22 8.07 -20.39
C ASP A 151 6.70 7.94 -20.57
N TYR A 152 5.94 7.67 -19.50
CA TYR A 152 4.48 7.62 -19.51
C TYR A 152 3.79 8.99 -19.34
N TYR A 153 4.48 9.98 -18.73
CA TYR A 153 3.88 11.28 -18.37
C TYR A 153 4.68 12.51 -18.78
N GLU A 154 5.96 12.37 -19.16
CA GLU A 154 6.72 13.41 -19.84
C GLU A 154 6.30 13.51 -21.31
N VAL A 155 5.84 14.69 -21.75
CA VAL A 155 5.47 14.90 -23.16
C VAL A 155 6.74 15.05 -24.00
N LYS A 156 7.14 13.95 -24.63
CA LYS A 156 8.22 13.91 -25.63
C LYS A 156 7.60 13.95 -27.02
N GLU A 157 7.96 14.95 -27.83
CA GLU A 157 7.42 15.07 -29.19
C GLU A 157 7.86 13.88 -30.05
N ASN A 158 6.92 13.32 -30.81
CA ASN A 158 7.14 12.21 -31.75
C ASN A 158 7.59 10.86 -31.13
N SER A 159 7.52 10.68 -29.80
CA SER A 159 7.70 9.36 -29.18
C SER A 159 6.43 8.51 -29.24
N GLU A 160 6.54 7.23 -29.60
CA GLU A 160 5.47 6.27 -29.31
C GLU A 160 5.26 6.16 -27.80
N LYS A 161 3.99 6.16 -27.35
CA LYS A 161 3.69 6.05 -25.92
C LYS A 161 4.02 4.64 -25.41
N PRO A 162 4.68 4.51 -24.24
CA PRO A 162 4.90 3.20 -23.61
C PRO A 162 3.60 2.43 -23.40
N PRO A 163 3.62 1.09 -23.51
CA PRO A 163 2.43 0.27 -23.33
C PRO A 163 1.90 0.37 -21.90
N LEU A 164 0.60 0.64 -21.77
CA LEU A 164 -0.16 0.51 -20.53
C LEU A 164 -1.02 -0.76 -20.58
N PRO A 165 -1.35 -1.37 -19.42
CA PRO A 165 -2.42 -2.37 -19.34
C PRO A 165 -3.75 -1.82 -19.88
N SER A 166 -4.56 -2.69 -20.50
CA SER A 166 -5.88 -2.34 -21.06
C SER A 166 -6.86 -1.84 -20.01
N ASP A 167 -6.75 -2.41 -18.81
CA ASP A 167 -7.54 -2.10 -17.63
C ASP A 167 -6.64 -1.45 -16.58
N LYS A 168 -7.22 -0.60 -15.74
CA LYS A 168 -6.51 -0.04 -14.57
C LYS A 168 -5.95 -1.16 -13.68
N VAL A 169 -4.85 -0.92 -12.98
CA VAL A 169 -4.16 -1.92 -12.14
C VAL A 169 -4.69 -1.96 -10.71
N ASP A 170 -4.64 -3.14 -10.08
CA ASP A 170 -5.09 -3.36 -8.70
C ASP A 170 -4.03 -2.93 -7.68
N PHE A 171 -2.75 -3.17 -7.98
CA PHE A 171 -1.64 -2.89 -7.06
C PHE A 171 -0.40 -2.37 -7.79
N ILE A 172 0.24 -1.34 -7.24
CA ILE A 172 1.49 -0.78 -7.75
C ILE A 172 2.57 -0.86 -6.67
N SER A 173 3.71 -1.47 -7.01
CA SER A 173 4.92 -1.54 -6.21
C SER A 173 5.95 -0.53 -6.73
N ALA A 174 6.53 0.26 -5.83
CA ALA A 174 7.54 1.27 -6.13
C ALA A 174 8.61 1.29 -5.03
N ILE A 175 9.33 0.17 -4.89
CA ILE A 175 10.32 -0.06 -3.84
C ILE A 175 11.68 0.45 -4.31
N HIS A 176 12.25 1.42 -3.57
CA HIS A 176 13.53 2.09 -3.82
C HIS A 176 13.67 2.85 -5.16
N VAL A 177 12.61 2.98 -5.98
CA VAL A 177 12.66 3.71 -7.26
C VAL A 177 12.59 5.25 -7.12
N ILE A 178 12.01 5.78 -6.03
CA ILE A 178 11.84 7.23 -5.76
C ILE A 178 13.14 8.04 -5.75
N TYR A 179 14.29 7.37 -5.67
CA TYR A 179 15.62 7.97 -5.79
C TYR A 179 15.87 8.61 -7.15
N HIS A 180 15.17 8.17 -8.20
CA HIS A 180 15.42 8.51 -9.60
C HIS A 180 14.34 9.39 -10.25
N PHE A 181 13.41 9.96 -9.46
CA PHE A 181 12.35 10.84 -10.00
C PHE A 181 12.87 12.24 -10.34
N THR A 182 13.78 12.77 -9.53
CA THR A 182 14.43 14.08 -9.72
C THR A 182 15.94 13.87 -9.77
N ASP A 183 16.57 14.32 -10.86
CA ASP A 183 18.03 14.33 -10.97
C ASP A 183 18.62 15.50 -10.14
N TYR A 184 19.35 15.14 -9.09
CA TYR A 184 20.01 16.08 -8.19
C TYR A 184 21.12 16.92 -8.85
N LYS A 185 21.55 16.55 -10.06
CA LYS A 185 22.57 17.27 -10.85
C LYS A 185 21.97 18.39 -11.71
N GLN A 186 20.64 18.49 -11.82
CA GLN A 186 20.01 19.57 -12.57
C GLN A 186 20.05 20.90 -11.81
N ASN A 187 20.45 21.97 -12.50
CA ASN A 187 20.52 23.32 -11.91
C ASN A 187 19.14 23.86 -11.49
N ASN A 188 18.08 23.50 -12.24
CA ASN A 188 16.72 24.01 -12.09
C ASN A 188 15.72 22.89 -11.72
N LEU A 189 16.11 21.97 -10.81
CA LEU A 189 15.23 20.90 -10.34
C LEU A 189 13.96 21.43 -9.64
N ASP A 190 12.83 20.73 -9.82
CA ASP A 190 11.58 20.96 -9.10
C ASP A 190 11.06 19.62 -8.52
N PRO A 191 11.62 19.17 -7.38
CA PRO A 191 11.26 17.87 -6.82
C PRO A 191 9.83 17.80 -6.28
N HIS A 192 9.15 18.94 -6.08
CA HIS A 192 7.72 18.93 -5.78
C HIS A 192 6.93 18.54 -7.03
N LYS A 193 7.18 19.19 -8.16
CA LYS A 193 6.53 18.88 -9.45
C LYS A 193 6.82 17.46 -9.93
N ASP A 194 8.08 17.01 -9.84
CA ASP A 194 8.46 15.67 -10.32
C ASP A 194 7.74 14.57 -9.54
N ILE A 195 7.70 14.68 -8.21
CA ILE A 195 6.96 13.76 -7.33
C ILE A 195 5.46 13.85 -7.61
N ILE A 196 4.89 15.06 -7.72
CA ILE A 196 3.45 15.21 -8.04
C ILE A 196 3.10 14.53 -9.36
N ASN A 197 3.86 14.77 -10.44
CA ASN A 197 3.64 14.17 -11.74
C ASN A 197 3.68 12.63 -11.68
N PHE A 198 4.71 12.06 -11.06
CA PHE A 198 4.86 10.62 -10.90
C PHE A 198 3.67 10.00 -10.15
N ILE A 199 3.29 10.57 -9.00
CA ILE A 199 2.22 10.02 -8.16
C ILE A 199 0.85 10.19 -8.83
N THR A 200 0.61 11.32 -9.51
CA THR A 200 -0.62 11.54 -10.29
C THR A 200 -0.73 10.53 -11.44
N PHE A 201 0.36 10.22 -12.14
CA PHE A 201 0.38 9.15 -13.14
C PHE A 201 -0.02 7.80 -12.52
N LEU A 202 0.65 7.36 -11.46
CA LEU A 202 0.34 6.08 -10.81
C LEU A 202 -1.10 6.00 -10.29
N TYR A 203 -1.62 7.09 -9.72
CA TYR A 203 -3.01 7.14 -9.22
C TYR A 203 -4.04 7.16 -10.35
N SER A 204 -3.71 7.74 -11.52
CA SER A 204 -4.62 7.77 -12.68
C SER A 204 -4.93 6.38 -13.23
N ILE A 205 -3.91 5.49 -13.24
CA ILE A 205 -4.00 4.11 -13.75
C ILE A 205 -4.48 3.10 -12.68
N LEU A 206 -4.80 3.54 -11.47
CA LEU A 206 -5.20 2.68 -10.35
C LEU A 206 -6.71 2.40 -10.35
N LYS A 207 -7.13 1.14 -10.12
CA LYS A 207 -8.54 0.80 -9.92
C LYS A 207 -9.11 1.43 -8.64
N PRO A 208 -10.41 1.75 -8.60
CA PRO A 208 -11.14 1.89 -7.35
C PRO A 208 -10.96 0.64 -6.46
N GLY A 209 -10.50 0.86 -5.22
CA GLY A 209 -10.10 -0.19 -4.28
C GLY A 209 -8.61 -0.57 -4.31
N GLY A 210 -7.86 -0.18 -5.34
CA GLY A 210 -6.44 -0.51 -5.48
C GLY A 210 -5.50 0.38 -4.65
N ALA A 211 -4.23 -0.03 -4.56
CA ALA A 211 -3.19 0.68 -3.81
C ALA A 211 -1.84 0.86 -4.54
N ILE A 212 -1.09 1.90 -4.14
CA ILE A 212 0.30 2.20 -4.52
C ILE A 212 1.14 2.09 -3.26
N TYR A 213 2.15 1.22 -3.27
CA TYR A 213 3.10 1.04 -2.18
C TYR A 213 4.48 1.58 -2.55
N ILE A 214 4.87 2.68 -1.89
CA ILE A 214 6.18 3.33 -2.06
C ILE A 214 7.04 3.05 -0.83
N ALA A 215 8.31 2.72 -1.05
CA ALA A 215 9.20 2.28 0.03
C ALA A 215 10.63 2.80 -0.20
N TYR A 216 11.21 3.54 0.76
CA TYR A 216 12.56 4.11 0.61
C TYR A 216 13.27 4.34 1.94
N ARG A 217 14.60 4.17 1.96
CA ARG A 217 15.45 4.65 3.06
C ARG A 217 15.40 6.18 3.16
N ASP A 218 15.33 6.67 4.38
CA ASP A 218 15.56 8.05 4.78
C ASP A 218 17.07 8.29 4.90
N GLN A 219 17.64 8.92 3.88
CA GLN A 219 19.09 9.14 3.75
C GLN A 219 19.58 10.39 4.51
N ASP A 220 18.70 11.30 4.90
CA ASP A 220 19.10 12.42 5.78
C ASP A 220 19.38 11.91 7.20
N GLN A 221 18.89 10.72 7.55
CA GLN A 221 18.99 10.12 8.89
C GLN A 221 19.76 8.78 8.90
N ASP A 222 20.25 8.28 7.76
CA ASP A 222 21.11 7.08 7.72
C ASP A 222 22.61 7.42 7.63
N PHE A 223 23.44 6.46 8.04
CA PHE A 223 24.91 6.54 8.01
C PHE A 223 25.45 6.91 6.63
N GLY A 224 24.95 6.21 5.60
CA GLY A 224 25.46 6.33 4.24
C GLY A 224 25.22 7.74 3.69
N GLY A 225 24.00 8.24 3.74
CA GLY A 225 23.67 9.59 3.27
C GLY A 225 24.45 10.68 4.02
N ASN A 226 24.59 10.56 5.35
CA ASN A 226 25.32 11.55 6.16
C ASN A 226 26.84 11.57 5.88
N VAL A 227 27.49 10.42 5.66
CA VAL A 227 28.93 10.38 5.36
C VAL A 227 29.20 10.66 3.87
N GLN A 228 28.32 10.23 2.97
CA GLN A 228 28.40 10.64 1.56
C GLN A 228 28.26 12.16 1.44
N LYS A 229 27.28 12.79 2.12
CA LYS A 229 27.16 14.25 2.21
C LYS A 229 28.51 14.92 2.55
N LYS A 230 29.12 14.50 3.67
CA LYS A 230 30.39 15.07 4.14
C LYS A 230 31.49 14.96 3.09
N TYR A 231 31.58 13.85 2.36
CA TYR A 231 32.55 13.71 1.27
C TYR A 231 32.35 14.75 0.15
N TYR A 232 31.11 14.97 -0.30
CA TYR A 232 30.81 15.95 -1.34
C TYR A 232 31.00 17.41 -0.88
N GLU A 233 30.76 17.73 0.40
CA GLU A 233 31.00 19.07 0.98
C GLU A 233 32.49 19.32 1.32
N GLU A 234 33.10 18.42 2.09
CA GLU A 234 34.43 18.58 2.69
C GLU A 234 35.59 18.24 1.73
N VAL A 235 35.39 17.34 0.75
CA VAL A 235 36.45 16.85 -0.16
C VAL A 235 36.25 17.32 -1.60
N LEU A 236 35.05 17.18 -2.16
CA LEU A 236 34.76 17.56 -3.56
C LEU A 236 34.29 19.02 -3.71
N HIS A 237 33.88 19.67 -2.62
CA HIS A 237 33.33 21.03 -2.59
C HIS A 237 32.09 21.27 -3.48
N GLU A 238 31.32 20.21 -3.77
CA GLU A 238 30.11 20.24 -4.61
C GLU A 238 28.87 20.69 -3.81
N TYR A 239 28.94 21.83 -3.12
CA TYR A 239 27.89 22.31 -2.21
C TYR A 239 26.48 22.37 -2.82
N ASN A 240 26.37 22.72 -4.11
CA ASN A 240 25.09 22.74 -4.83
C ASN A 240 24.44 21.36 -4.91
N LEU A 241 25.23 20.30 -5.04
CA LEU A 241 24.76 18.93 -5.19
C LEU A 241 24.10 18.44 -3.89
N PHE A 242 24.73 18.68 -2.74
CA PHE A 242 24.09 18.39 -1.44
C PHE A 242 22.81 19.24 -1.24
N GLN A 243 22.84 20.54 -1.54
CA GLN A 243 21.63 21.39 -1.43
C GLN A 243 20.48 20.86 -2.27
N ASN A 244 20.75 20.29 -3.45
CA ASN A 244 19.73 19.68 -4.29
C ASN A 244 19.17 18.39 -3.67
N ILE A 245 20.02 17.54 -3.09
CA ILE A 245 19.57 16.35 -2.35
C ILE A 245 18.70 16.73 -1.14
N ALA A 246 19.06 17.78 -0.40
CA ALA A 246 18.25 18.30 0.71
C ALA A 246 16.86 18.78 0.25
N LYS A 247 16.77 19.53 -0.86
CA LYS A 247 15.47 19.93 -1.47
C LYS A 247 14.63 18.71 -1.85
N ILE A 248 15.25 17.70 -2.46
CA ILE A 248 14.57 16.47 -2.88
C ILE A 248 14.04 15.69 -1.66
N ASN A 249 14.84 15.52 -0.61
CA ASN A 249 14.41 14.81 0.59
C ASN A 249 13.33 15.58 1.37
N GLN A 250 13.42 16.92 1.42
CA GLN A 250 12.35 17.78 1.96
C GLN A 250 11.04 17.63 1.17
N ALA A 251 11.09 17.56 -0.16
CA ALA A 251 9.91 17.32 -1.00
C ALA A 251 9.29 15.92 -0.77
N ARG A 252 10.13 14.87 -0.62
CA ARG A 252 9.70 13.51 -0.25
C ARG A 252 9.02 13.48 1.12
N ASP A 253 9.61 14.13 2.12
CA ASP A 253 9.07 14.24 3.48
C ASP A 253 7.72 14.98 3.51
N ASN A 254 7.61 16.10 2.78
CA ASN A 254 6.39 16.89 2.67
C ASN A 254 5.26 16.17 1.90
N LEU A 255 5.53 15.75 0.66
CA LEU A 255 4.49 15.17 -0.21
C LEU A 255 4.11 13.75 0.21
N ILE A 256 5.10 12.89 0.48
CA ILE A 256 4.87 11.46 0.71
C ILE A 256 4.67 11.18 2.20
N TYR A 257 5.65 11.45 3.06
CA TYR A 257 5.57 11.03 4.48
C TYR A 257 4.50 11.77 5.29
N LYS A 258 4.43 13.10 5.16
CA LYS A 258 3.37 13.94 5.75
C LYS A 258 2.07 13.90 4.95
N GLY A 259 2.08 13.29 3.76
CA GLY A 259 0.87 13.01 2.97
C GLY A 259 0.26 14.19 2.22
N GLN A 260 0.97 15.32 2.05
CA GLN A 260 0.44 16.50 1.32
C GLN A 260 0.05 16.18 -0.14
N ILE A 261 0.58 15.09 -0.73
CA ILE A 261 0.17 14.60 -2.05
C ILE A 261 -1.34 14.31 -2.16
N ILE A 262 -2.02 14.04 -1.04
CA ILE A 262 -3.48 13.81 -1.01
C ILE A 262 -4.25 15.01 -1.53
N GLU A 263 -3.88 16.24 -1.16
CA GLU A 263 -4.60 17.46 -1.59
C GLU A 263 -4.53 17.63 -3.12
N TYR A 264 -3.37 17.34 -3.72
CA TYR A 264 -3.19 17.33 -5.16
C TYR A 264 -4.02 16.25 -5.85
N LEU A 265 -4.05 15.02 -5.31
CA LEU A 265 -4.85 13.92 -5.86
C LEU A 265 -6.37 14.20 -5.74
N GLU A 266 -6.83 14.80 -4.65
CA GLU A 266 -8.22 15.24 -4.51
C GLU A 266 -8.60 16.33 -5.52
N SER A 267 -7.67 17.24 -5.85
CA SER A 267 -7.86 18.25 -6.89
C SER A 267 -7.93 17.69 -8.33
N LYS A 268 -7.69 16.39 -8.50
CA LYS A 268 -7.56 15.69 -9.80
C LYS A 268 -8.49 14.48 -9.97
N ASP A 269 -9.30 14.11 -8.98
CA ASP A 269 -10.14 12.91 -9.08
C ASP A 269 -11.44 13.17 -9.87
N GLU A 270 -11.29 13.28 -11.21
CA GLU A 270 -12.39 13.46 -12.17
C GLU A 270 -13.44 12.33 -12.14
N ASP A 271 -13.13 11.19 -11.52
CA ASP A 271 -14.04 10.04 -11.31
C ASP A 271 -15.31 10.38 -10.46
N GLY A 272 -15.35 11.55 -9.81
CA GLY A 272 -16.56 12.24 -9.35
C GLY A 272 -17.31 11.58 -8.18
N PHE A 273 -17.01 12.00 -6.94
CA PHE A 273 -17.65 11.57 -5.68
C PHE A 273 -17.64 10.06 -5.36
N LYS A 274 -17.15 9.19 -6.24
CA LYS A 274 -17.14 7.72 -6.04
C LYS A 274 -15.93 7.23 -5.26
N THR A 275 -14.80 7.94 -5.35
CA THR A 275 -13.54 7.59 -4.68
C THR A 275 -12.94 8.79 -3.95
N LYS A 276 -12.05 8.51 -3.00
CA LYS A 276 -11.17 9.48 -2.37
C LYS A 276 -9.79 8.86 -2.14
N PRO A 277 -8.68 9.57 -2.42
CA PRO A 277 -7.35 9.10 -2.06
C PRO A 277 -7.18 9.04 -0.53
N LYS A 278 -6.51 8.00 -0.04
CA LYS A 278 -6.10 7.85 1.36
C LYS A 278 -4.66 7.36 1.42
N ILE A 279 -3.82 7.98 2.24
CA ILE A 279 -2.46 7.53 2.52
C ILE A 279 -2.31 6.97 3.95
N GLU A 280 -1.57 5.89 4.09
CA GLU A 280 -1.06 5.36 5.35
C GLU A 280 0.48 5.36 5.27
N THR A 281 1.17 6.08 6.17
CA THR A 281 2.64 6.18 6.17
C THR A 281 3.24 5.59 7.44
N LEU A 282 4.42 4.97 7.32
CA LEU A 282 5.16 4.37 8.42
C LEU A 282 6.66 4.58 8.25
N LYS A 283 7.30 5.24 9.22
CA LYS A 283 8.75 5.26 9.37
C LYS A 283 9.17 4.12 10.28
N HIS A 284 9.81 3.08 9.73
CA HIS A 284 10.36 1.97 10.50
C HIS A 284 11.89 2.08 10.60
N LYS A 285 12.43 1.64 11.74
CA LYS A 285 13.88 1.42 11.87
C LYS A 285 14.26 0.10 11.22
N PHE A 286 15.46 0.06 10.67
CA PHE A 286 16.11 -1.15 10.16
C PHE A 286 17.62 -1.00 10.41
N SER A 287 18.39 -2.06 10.20
CA SER A 287 19.85 -2.01 10.34
C SER A 287 20.57 -2.59 9.12
N PHE A 288 21.78 -2.07 8.87
CA PHE A 288 22.79 -2.69 8.04
C PHE A 288 23.65 -3.62 8.90
N TYR A 289 24.13 -4.73 8.31
CA TYR A 289 24.93 -5.74 8.99
C TYR A 289 26.15 -6.15 8.18
N ALA A 290 27.32 -6.22 8.83
CA ALA A 290 28.58 -6.50 8.15
C ALA A 290 29.48 -7.42 8.96
N LYS A 291 30.22 -8.31 8.27
CA LYS A 291 31.18 -9.22 8.91
C LYS A 291 32.45 -8.46 9.36
N SER A 292 32.79 -7.35 8.69
CA SER A 292 33.88 -6.39 9.03
C SER A 292 33.40 -4.93 9.04
N LEU A 293 34.21 -4.01 9.58
CA LEU A 293 34.03 -2.56 9.41
C LEU A 293 34.22 -2.15 7.94
N ALA A 294 35.07 -2.87 7.20
CA ALA A 294 35.32 -2.59 5.80
C ALA A 294 34.08 -2.84 4.92
N ASP A 295 33.39 -3.97 5.13
CA ASP A 295 32.11 -4.24 4.48
C ASP A 295 31.01 -3.26 4.95
N MET A 296 31.09 -2.73 6.18
CA MET A 296 30.17 -1.68 6.65
C MET A 296 30.40 -0.35 5.92
N ALA A 297 31.66 0.01 5.63
CA ALA A 297 31.99 1.17 4.79
C ALA A 297 31.46 0.99 3.34
N VAL A 298 31.55 -0.23 2.79
CA VAL A 298 30.96 -0.57 1.48
C VAL A 298 29.43 -0.47 1.50
N LEU A 299 28.76 -0.95 2.55
CA LEU A 299 27.31 -0.72 2.74
C LEU A 299 26.99 0.78 2.87
N GLY A 300 27.87 1.56 3.48
CA GLY A 300 27.79 3.02 3.56
C GLY A 300 27.79 3.74 2.21
N LEU A 301 28.32 3.15 1.14
CA LEU A 301 28.24 3.70 -0.22
C LEU A 301 26.83 3.61 -0.84
N CYS A 302 25.97 2.72 -0.33
CA CYS A 302 24.62 2.51 -0.85
C CYS A 302 23.78 3.80 -0.73
N GLY A 303 23.42 4.44 -1.84
CA GLY A 303 22.63 5.69 -1.85
C GLY A 303 22.51 6.32 -3.24
N ASN A 304 21.79 7.45 -3.35
CA ASN A 304 21.48 8.11 -4.63
C ASN A 304 22.74 8.60 -5.38
N LEU A 305 23.84 8.79 -4.65
CA LEU A 305 25.12 9.25 -5.16
C LEU A 305 25.98 8.12 -5.73
N LEU A 306 25.63 6.84 -5.51
CA LEU A 306 26.31 5.72 -6.16
C LEU A 306 25.79 5.59 -7.59
N GLU A 307 26.57 6.09 -8.54
CA GLU A 307 26.24 6.03 -9.96
C GLU A 307 26.26 4.57 -10.48
N SER A 308 25.57 4.32 -11.59
CA SER A 308 25.67 3.09 -12.36
C SER A 308 26.02 3.48 -13.79
N ASN A 309 27.32 3.51 -14.11
CA ASN A 309 27.85 3.79 -15.45
C ASN A 309 29.29 3.27 -15.63
N GLU A 310 29.81 3.45 -16.84
CA GLU A 310 31.15 3.00 -17.25
C GLU A 310 32.30 3.94 -16.84
N LYS A 311 32.05 5.00 -16.06
CA LYS A 311 33.14 5.82 -15.51
C LYS A 311 33.86 5.07 -14.40
N GLU A 312 35.15 5.37 -14.22
CA GLU A 312 35.94 4.91 -13.07
C GLU A 312 35.25 5.27 -11.73
N PHE A 313 35.36 4.37 -10.76
CA PHE A 313 34.84 4.57 -9.41
C PHE A 313 35.81 5.38 -8.56
N ASP A 314 35.30 6.41 -7.87
CA ASP A 314 36.07 7.20 -6.94
C ASP A 314 36.39 6.42 -5.65
N LYS A 315 37.58 5.80 -5.62
CA LYS A 315 38.11 5.08 -4.46
C LYS A 315 38.29 5.96 -3.21
N GLY A 316 38.51 7.27 -3.37
CA GLY A 316 38.63 8.23 -2.25
C GLY A 316 37.36 8.29 -1.41
N ARG A 317 36.19 8.10 -2.03
CA ARG A 317 34.89 8.01 -1.35
C ARG A 317 34.76 6.78 -0.45
N LEU A 318 35.33 5.64 -0.84
CA LEU A 318 35.40 4.44 0.00
C LEU A 318 36.41 4.62 1.15
N GLU A 319 37.56 5.23 0.87
CA GLU A 319 38.57 5.54 1.90
C GLU A 319 38.04 6.52 2.95
N PHE A 320 37.25 7.51 2.54
CA PHE A 320 36.53 8.41 3.46
C PHE A 320 35.49 7.66 4.32
N MET A 321 34.73 6.74 3.73
CA MET A 321 33.78 5.87 4.46
C MET A 321 34.48 4.98 5.50
N LEU A 322 35.59 4.35 5.12
CA LEU A 322 36.42 3.53 6.01
C LEU A 322 36.92 4.34 7.21
N ASN A 323 37.42 5.56 6.96
CA ASN A 323 37.87 6.45 8.02
C ASN A 323 36.74 6.86 8.97
N GLU A 324 35.57 7.28 8.47
CA GLU A 324 34.46 7.72 9.33
C GLU A 324 33.84 6.57 10.14
N ILE A 325 33.75 5.34 9.62
CA ILE A 325 33.24 4.19 10.40
C ILE A 325 34.27 3.69 11.42
N LYS A 326 35.58 3.70 11.09
CA LYS A 326 36.65 3.39 12.04
C LYS A 326 36.71 4.43 13.16
N ASN A 327 36.59 5.72 12.83
CA ASN A 327 36.49 6.79 13.83
C ASN A 327 35.31 6.57 14.79
N ALA A 328 34.14 6.17 14.30
CA ALA A 328 32.98 5.84 15.13
C ALA A 328 33.22 4.60 16.05
N ALA A 329 33.94 3.59 15.56
CA ALA A 329 34.32 2.42 16.36
C ALA A 329 35.35 2.78 17.47
N LEU A 330 36.25 3.72 17.20
CA LEU A 330 37.27 4.16 18.16
C LEU A 330 36.78 5.19 19.19
N MET A 331 35.53 5.68 19.08
CA MET A 331 34.93 6.56 20.09
C MET A 331 34.91 5.90 21.47
N LYS A 332 35.20 6.71 22.51
CA LYS A 332 34.87 6.42 23.90
C LYS A 332 33.47 6.95 24.19
N VAL A 333 32.60 6.08 24.70
CA VAL A 333 31.19 6.33 25.04
C VAL A 333 30.85 5.54 26.31
N GLU A 334 29.76 5.88 26.99
CA GLU A 334 29.31 5.13 28.17
C GLU A 334 28.23 4.10 27.79
N ASP A 335 27.35 4.40 26.83
CA ASP A 335 26.47 3.43 26.16
C ASP A 335 26.87 3.27 24.68
N GLU A 336 26.90 2.04 24.15
CA GLU A 336 27.19 1.80 22.73
C GLU A 336 26.17 2.49 21.80
N LYS A 337 24.96 2.79 22.28
CA LYS A 337 23.94 3.57 21.54
C LYS A 337 24.34 5.02 21.29
N GLU A 338 25.34 5.55 22.01
CA GLU A 338 25.88 6.90 21.84
C GLU A 338 26.98 6.97 20.77
N ARG A 339 27.43 5.82 20.24
CA ARG A 339 28.37 5.79 19.12
C ARG A 339 27.73 6.46 17.90
N ARG A 340 28.52 7.21 17.14
CA ARG A 340 28.08 7.80 15.88
C ARG A 340 27.42 6.74 15.01
N PHE A 341 26.31 7.12 14.38
CA PHE A 341 25.50 6.26 13.51
C PHE A 341 24.81 5.06 14.19
N GLY A 342 24.84 4.97 15.53
CA GLY A 342 24.38 3.78 16.25
C GLY A 342 25.23 2.54 15.92
N LEU A 343 26.51 2.73 15.56
CA LEU A 343 27.45 1.65 15.27
C LEU A 343 27.66 0.78 16.51
N GLY A 344 27.30 -0.50 16.42
CA GLY A 344 27.45 -1.45 17.51
C GLY A 344 27.76 -2.87 17.04
N ARG A 345 27.74 -3.81 17.98
CA ARG A 345 27.89 -5.25 17.72
C ARG A 345 26.59 -5.98 18.08
N THR A 346 26.25 -7.00 17.29
CA THR A 346 25.01 -7.79 17.46
C THR A 346 25.26 -9.22 17.03
N GLU A 347 24.45 -10.15 17.52
CA GLU A 347 24.31 -11.45 16.87
C GLU A 347 23.43 -11.32 15.62
N ARG A 348 23.83 -12.00 14.54
CA ARG A 348 23.01 -12.30 13.35
C ARG A 348 23.53 -13.62 12.77
N ASP A 349 22.63 -14.53 12.40
CA ASP A 349 23.00 -15.82 11.79
C ASP A 349 24.04 -16.63 12.63
N GLY A 350 23.82 -16.67 13.96
CA GLY A 350 24.71 -17.33 14.92
C GLY A 350 26.09 -16.68 15.10
N LYS A 351 26.31 -15.47 14.56
CA LYS A 351 27.62 -14.81 14.50
C LYS A 351 27.55 -13.39 15.05
N MET A 352 28.59 -12.98 15.78
CA MET A 352 28.75 -11.58 16.17
C MET A 352 29.22 -10.76 14.97
N VAL A 353 28.43 -9.77 14.59
CA VAL A 353 28.63 -8.91 13.40
C VAL A 353 28.54 -7.43 13.78
N TRP A 354 29.01 -6.55 12.90
CA TRP A 354 28.79 -5.11 13.02
C TRP A 354 27.36 -4.75 12.62
N LYS A 355 26.79 -3.75 13.29
CA LYS A 355 25.44 -3.22 13.08
C LYS A 355 25.51 -1.69 12.96
N VAL A 356 24.79 -1.13 12.00
CA VAL A 356 24.54 0.32 11.90
C VAL A 356 23.05 0.54 11.72
N ASP A 357 22.48 1.50 12.46
CA ASP A 357 21.04 1.78 12.41
C ASP A 357 20.68 2.79 11.32
N ALA A 358 19.52 2.58 10.73
CA ALA A 358 18.97 3.39 9.66
C ALA A 358 17.44 3.46 9.76
N SER A 359 16.81 4.27 8.89
CA SER A 359 15.36 4.42 8.85
C SER A 359 14.81 4.29 7.43
N HIS A 360 13.62 3.72 7.31
CA HIS A 360 12.91 3.51 6.07
C HIS A 360 11.47 4.03 6.17
N LEU A 361 11.04 4.74 5.15
CA LEU A 361 9.72 5.30 4.94
C LEU A 361 8.93 4.41 3.98
N ALA A 362 7.92 3.72 4.50
CA ALA A 362 6.90 3.03 3.72
C ALA A 362 5.66 3.92 3.64
N SER A 363 4.97 3.92 2.50
CA SER A 363 3.77 4.73 2.26
C SER A 363 2.83 4.02 1.30
N CYS A 364 1.62 3.74 1.77
CA CYS A 364 0.55 3.08 1.04
C CYS A 364 -0.54 4.10 0.71
N MET A 365 -0.66 4.51 -0.55
CA MET A 365 -1.79 5.30 -1.05
C MET A 365 -2.84 4.37 -1.63
N SER A 366 -4.13 4.68 -1.46
CA SER A 366 -5.25 3.84 -1.91
C SER A 366 -6.38 4.68 -2.47
N LYS A 367 -7.06 4.20 -3.52
CA LYS A 367 -8.25 4.84 -4.12
C LYS A 367 -9.51 4.28 -3.45
N VAL A 368 -9.87 4.80 -2.28
CA VAL A 368 -10.92 4.25 -1.41
C VAL A 368 -12.32 4.67 -1.90
N PHE A 369 -13.29 3.75 -1.91
CA PHE A 369 -14.68 4.06 -2.26
C PHE A 369 -15.37 4.97 -1.23
N LEU A 370 -16.09 5.99 -1.71
CA LEU A 370 -16.91 6.88 -0.89
C LEU A 370 -18.33 6.33 -0.70
N LEU A 371 -18.65 5.86 0.51
CA LEU A 371 -19.98 5.35 0.91
C LEU A 371 -21.05 6.45 1.11
N ILE A 372 -20.94 7.58 0.40
CA ILE A 372 -21.83 8.76 0.57
C ILE A 372 -23.25 8.51 0.02
N GLY A 373 -23.39 7.69 -1.01
CA GLY A 373 -24.69 7.49 -1.70
C GLY A 373 -25.82 6.92 -0.83
N LEU A 374 -25.51 6.12 0.19
CA LEU A 374 -26.54 5.46 1.02
C LEU A 374 -27.06 6.32 2.17
N SER A 375 -26.26 7.22 2.75
CA SER A 375 -26.69 8.02 3.90
C SER A 375 -27.66 9.12 3.50
N VAL A 376 -27.35 9.90 2.46
CA VAL A 376 -28.20 10.99 1.97
C VAL A 376 -29.51 10.43 1.40
N ALA A 377 -29.43 9.41 0.53
CA ALA A 377 -30.62 8.80 -0.06
C ALA A 377 -31.56 8.18 1.01
N MET A 378 -31.02 7.55 2.06
CA MET A 378 -31.86 7.04 3.15
C MET A 378 -32.45 8.15 4.03
N VAL A 379 -31.79 9.29 4.24
CA VAL A 379 -32.41 10.45 4.93
C VAL A 379 -33.55 11.04 4.10
N SER A 380 -33.37 11.20 2.79
CA SER A 380 -34.43 11.65 1.89
C SER A 380 -35.61 10.67 1.88
N LEU A 381 -35.35 9.37 1.74
CA LEU A 381 -36.39 8.33 1.80
C LEU A 381 -37.05 8.22 3.18
N TRP A 382 -36.34 8.48 4.28
CA TRP A 382 -36.91 8.53 5.64
C TRP A 382 -37.87 9.71 5.80
N ASN A 383 -37.53 10.89 5.28
CA ASN A 383 -38.40 12.05 5.32
C ASN A 383 -39.63 11.87 4.40
N VAL A 384 -39.46 11.33 3.20
CA VAL A 384 -40.56 10.93 2.31
C VAL A 384 -41.44 9.86 2.97
N TRP A 385 -40.87 8.88 3.68
CA TRP A 385 -41.63 7.85 4.39
C TRP A 385 -42.40 8.38 5.60
N ASN A 386 -41.86 9.35 6.35
CA ASN A 386 -42.60 10.04 7.42
C ASN A 386 -43.76 10.86 6.85
N LEU A 387 -43.56 11.55 5.73
CA LEU A 387 -44.64 12.22 5.00
C LEU A 387 -45.72 11.22 4.57
N TYR A 388 -45.35 10.15 3.84
CA TYR A 388 -46.28 9.13 3.34
C TYR A 388 -47.01 8.35 4.44
N SER A 389 -46.34 8.05 5.56
CA SER A 389 -46.98 7.36 6.70
C SER A 389 -47.95 8.28 7.44
N SER A 390 -47.65 9.58 7.57
CA SER A 390 -48.62 10.56 8.09
C SER A 390 -49.84 10.71 7.17
N TYR A 391 -49.62 10.72 5.85
CA TYR A 391 -50.68 10.84 4.83
C TYR A 391 -51.57 9.59 4.79
N SER A 392 -50.96 8.41 4.84
CA SER A 392 -51.65 7.12 4.94
C SER A 392 -52.43 6.99 6.25
N SER A 393 -51.87 7.42 7.37
CA SER A 393 -52.56 7.42 8.67
C SER A 393 -53.80 8.31 8.65
N LYS A 394 -53.69 9.54 8.13
CA LYS A 394 -54.84 10.46 7.97
C LYS A 394 -55.92 9.86 7.06
N ARG A 395 -55.53 9.36 5.88
CA ARG A 395 -56.47 8.74 4.94
C ARG A 395 -57.18 7.52 5.54
N THR A 396 -56.47 6.70 6.30
CA THR A 396 -57.04 5.52 7.00
C THR A 396 -57.95 5.92 8.17
N GLN A 397 -57.86 7.15 8.69
CA GLN A 397 -58.83 7.70 9.64
C GLN A 397 -60.04 8.30 8.92
N GLU A 398 -59.83 9.11 7.87
CA GLU A 398 -60.91 9.73 7.09
C GLU A 398 -61.82 8.69 6.40
N GLU A 399 -61.25 7.61 5.86
CA GLU A 399 -62.03 6.49 5.27
C GLU A 399 -62.83 5.75 6.37
N LYS A 400 -62.27 5.59 7.58
CA LYS A 400 -62.97 5.01 8.75
C LYS A 400 -64.00 5.92 9.43
N GLU A 401 -64.01 7.22 9.11
CA GLU A 401 -65.06 8.14 9.53
C GLU A 401 -66.17 8.29 8.48
N LYS A 402 -65.84 8.17 7.19
CA LYS A 402 -66.84 8.10 6.11
C LYS A 402 -67.69 6.82 6.18
N ASP A 403 -67.08 5.67 6.44
CA ASP A 403 -67.79 4.37 6.58
C ASP A 403 -68.74 4.29 7.79
N LYS A 404 -68.78 5.29 8.68
CA LYS A 404 -69.67 5.30 9.84
C LYS A 404 -71.04 5.95 9.62
N ASN A 405 -71.24 6.67 8.51
CA ASN A 405 -72.38 7.59 8.37
C ASN A 405 -73.40 7.26 7.25
N THR A 406 -73.52 5.99 6.85
CA THR A 406 -74.73 5.52 6.14
C THR A 406 -75.01 4.02 6.34
N PHE A 407 -75.88 3.67 7.28
CA PHE A 407 -76.89 2.60 7.07
C PHE A 407 -78.01 2.63 8.13
N THR A 408 -79.22 3.04 7.72
CA THR A 408 -80.46 2.83 8.48
C THR A 408 -81.16 1.56 7.97
N PRO A 409 -81.63 0.64 8.84
CA PRO A 409 -82.01 -0.71 8.41
C PRO A 409 -83.52 -0.93 8.24
N LYS A 410 -83.90 -2.00 7.52
CA LYS A 410 -85.14 -2.74 7.77
C LYS A 410 -85.15 -4.17 7.17
N THR A 411 -85.26 -5.15 8.07
CA THR A 411 -86.22 -6.32 8.07
C THR A 411 -86.28 -7.27 6.86
N ASN A 412 -86.39 -8.61 6.98
CA ASN A 412 -86.61 -9.57 8.10
C ASN A 412 -85.96 -10.94 7.68
N SER A 413 -85.86 -12.03 8.47
CA SER A 413 -86.62 -12.51 9.66
C SER A 413 -85.77 -13.38 10.62
N GLN A 414 -86.29 -13.51 11.86
CA GLN A 414 -85.97 -14.42 12.99
C GLN A 414 -84.85 -15.49 12.81
N THR A 415 -83.69 -15.50 13.49
CA THR A 415 -83.32 -15.46 14.94
C THR A 415 -83.70 -16.72 15.77
N ASN A 416 -82.84 -17.34 16.59
CA ASN A 416 -81.37 -17.19 16.80
C ASN A 416 -80.76 -18.41 17.54
N LYS A 417 -79.42 -18.53 17.58
CA LYS A 417 -78.67 -19.53 18.39
C LYS A 417 -77.76 -18.87 19.45
N ILE A 418 -77.64 -19.51 20.62
CA ILE A 418 -76.68 -19.27 21.71
C ILE A 418 -76.28 -20.69 22.20
N THR A 419 -75.08 -21.26 21.99
CA THR A 419 -73.68 -20.93 22.40
C THR A 419 -73.30 -21.28 23.86
N ASN A 420 -72.33 -22.19 24.00
CA ASN A 420 -71.27 -22.30 25.04
C ASN A 420 -70.27 -23.40 24.56
N LYS A 421 -68.94 -23.21 24.53
CA LYS A 421 -67.90 -23.04 25.60
C LYS A 421 -67.59 -24.35 26.35
N THR A 422 -66.35 -24.71 26.72
CA THR A 422 -64.99 -24.08 26.80
C THR A 422 -63.92 -25.21 26.93
N ALA A 423 -62.58 -25.11 26.78
CA ALA A 423 -61.59 -24.11 26.27
C ALA A 423 -60.16 -24.76 26.27
N TYR A 424 -59.09 -23.94 26.30
CA TYR A 424 -57.68 -24.20 26.72
C TYR A 424 -56.60 -24.72 25.74
N SER A 425 -55.49 -23.94 25.65
CA SER A 425 -54.02 -24.27 25.58
C SER A 425 -53.46 -25.40 24.67
N SER A 426 -52.24 -25.36 24.12
CA SER A 426 -51.16 -24.34 24.00
C SER A 426 -49.98 -24.89 23.15
N TYR A 427 -48.96 -24.06 22.85
CA TYR A 427 -47.73 -24.37 22.07
C TYR A 427 -47.95 -24.77 20.59
N SER A 428 -47.19 -24.33 19.57
CA SER A 428 -45.83 -23.77 19.43
C SER A 428 -44.70 -24.80 19.27
N SER A 429 -44.48 -25.23 18.02
CA SER A 429 -43.25 -25.94 17.58
C SER A 429 -43.00 -25.74 16.08
N ARG A 430 -42.52 -24.55 15.66
CA ARG A 430 -42.01 -24.36 14.29
C ARG A 430 -40.61 -24.97 14.18
N ARG A 431 -40.36 -25.73 13.11
CA ARG A 431 -39.02 -26.24 12.77
C ARG A 431 -38.09 -25.07 12.40
N ASN A 432 -36.83 -25.14 12.82
CA ASN A 432 -35.81 -24.16 12.44
C ASN A 432 -35.40 -24.34 10.97
N SER A 433 -36.02 -23.57 10.07
CA SER A 433 -35.48 -23.33 8.73
C SER A 433 -34.39 -22.25 8.81
N ILE A 434 -33.13 -22.66 9.00
CA ILE A 434 -31.99 -21.75 8.95
C ILE A 434 -31.78 -21.33 7.48
N ILE A 435 -32.23 -20.13 7.13
CA ILE A 435 -31.93 -19.51 5.83
C ILE A 435 -30.46 -19.06 5.87
N PRO A 436 -29.63 -19.39 4.87
CA PRO A 436 -28.23 -18.99 4.86
C PRO A 436 -28.10 -17.49 4.62
N ILE A 437 -27.76 -16.73 5.67
CA ILE A 437 -27.48 -15.30 5.58
C ILE A 437 -26.22 -15.11 4.70
N SER A 438 -26.30 -14.20 3.73
CA SER A 438 -25.19 -13.88 2.83
C SER A 438 -23.93 -13.48 3.61
N LYS A 439 -22.78 -14.05 3.24
CA LYS A 439 -21.48 -13.78 3.87
C LYS A 439 -20.86 -12.43 3.49
N SER A 440 -21.55 -11.55 2.76
CA SER A 440 -21.06 -10.22 2.39
C SER A 440 -20.96 -9.22 3.57
N ILE A 441 -21.38 -9.61 4.79
CA ILE A 441 -21.34 -8.78 6.00
C ILE A 441 -20.04 -9.02 6.80
N LEU A 442 -18.87 -8.79 6.19
CA LEU A 442 -17.57 -8.98 6.85
C LEU A 442 -17.23 -7.85 7.85
N THR A 443 -17.47 -6.59 7.47
CA THR A 443 -17.14 -5.40 8.27
C THR A 443 -18.13 -5.09 9.40
N PHE A 444 -19.36 -5.59 9.34
CA PHE A 444 -20.38 -5.31 10.37
C PHE A 444 -20.61 -6.49 11.33
N GLU A 445 -20.96 -6.17 12.57
CA GLU A 445 -21.49 -7.05 13.60
C GLU A 445 -23.00 -6.80 13.70
N PHE A 446 -23.82 -7.85 13.60
CA PHE A 446 -25.27 -7.74 13.79
C PHE A 446 -25.60 -7.58 15.29
N ILE A 447 -26.42 -6.58 15.64
CA ILE A 447 -26.88 -6.34 17.02
C ILE A 447 -28.30 -6.89 17.22
N LYS A 448 -29.27 -6.44 16.42
CA LYS A 448 -30.67 -6.92 16.48
C LYS A 448 -31.50 -6.48 15.26
N GLU A 449 -32.56 -7.23 14.97
CA GLU A 449 -33.66 -6.74 14.13
C GLU A 449 -34.43 -5.68 14.91
N ILE A 450 -34.75 -4.54 14.27
CA ILE A 450 -35.45 -3.41 14.91
C ILE A 450 -36.81 -3.10 14.26
N GLY A 451 -37.15 -3.76 13.17
CA GLY A 451 -38.45 -3.67 12.53
C GLY A 451 -38.55 -4.57 11.31
N LYS A 452 -39.78 -4.96 10.96
CA LYS A 452 -40.09 -5.75 9.76
C LYS A 452 -41.40 -5.25 9.16
N GLY A 453 -41.41 -4.99 7.86
CA GLY A 453 -42.60 -4.58 7.10
C GLY A 453 -42.80 -5.47 5.87
N HIS A 454 -43.73 -5.08 5.00
CA HIS A 454 -43.95 -5.77 3.72
C HIS A 454 -42.74 -5.66 2.78
N TYR A 455 -42.01 -4.54 2.83
CA TYR A 455 -40.83 -4.28 2.01
C TYR A 455 -39.49 -4.61 2.72
N GLY A 456 -39.45 -5.72 3.45
CA GLY A 456 -38.23 -6.24 4.10
C GLY A 456 -38.06 -5.91 5.59
N LYS A 457 -36.83 -6.03 6.08
CA LYS A 457 -36.42 -5.88 7.49
C LYS A 457 -35.47 -4.71 7.70
N ALA A 458 -35.45 -4.17 8.92
CA ALA A 458 -34.47 -3.22 9.41
C ALA A 458 -33.58 -3.88 10.47
N LEU A 459 -32.28 -3.91 10.23
CA LEU A 459 -31.26 -4.55 11.07
C LEU A 459 -30.35 -3.48 11.67
N LEU A 460 -30.27 -3.41 13.00
CA LEU A 460 -29.27 -2.62 13.71
C LEU A 460 -27.95 -3.39 13.73
N VAL A 461 -26.89 -2.77 13.22
CA VAL A 461 -25.53 -3.33 13.16
C VAL A 461 -24.51 -2.37 13.78
N ARG A 462 -23.35 -2.87 14.17
CA ARG A 462 -22.13 -2.11 14.48
C ARG A 462 -21.13 -2.31 13.35
N ASP A 463 -20.50 -1.25 12.88
CA ASP A 463 -19.27 -1.35 12.08
C ASP A 463 -18.09 -1.72 12.99
N LYS A 464 -17.37 -2.80 12.68
CA LYS A 464 -16.27 -3.34 13.48
C LYS A 464 -15.00 -2.47 13.42
N ILE A 465 -14.84 -1.69 12.35
CA ILE A 465 -13.67 -0.83 12.10
C ILE A 465 -13.87 0.52 12.83
N PHE A 466 -15.06 1.11 12.70
CA PHE A 466 -15.36 2.45 13.25
C PHE A 466 -16.11 2.43 14.59
N ASN A 467 -16.53 1.26 15.09
CA ASN A 467 -17.36 1.06 16.29
C ASN A 467 -18.68 1.88 16.31
N LYS A 468 -19.13 2.35 15.15
CA LYS A 468 -20.36 3.13 14.97
C LYS A 468 -21.54 2.21 14.69
N LYS A 469 -22.74 2.58 15.15
CA LYS A 469 -23.98 1.84 14.92
C LYS A 469 -24.71 2.38 13.70
N PHE A 470 -25.22 1.47 12.87
CA PHE A 470 -25.94 1.77 11.63
C PHE A 470 -27.22 0.94 11.55
N VAL A 471 -28.17 1.38 10.73
CA VAL A 471 -29.35 0.58 10.36
C VAL A 471 -29.21 0.19 8.89
N LEU A 472 -29.22 -1.10 8.61
CA LEU A 472 -29.28 -1.67 7.27
C LEU A 472 -30.71 -2.13 6.96
N LYS A 473 -31.16 -1.97 5.72
CA LYS A 473 -32.44 -2.50 5.25
C LYS A 473 -32.19 -3.74 4.38
N GLU A 474 -32.67 -4.89 4.84
CA GLU A 474 -32.64 -6.15 4.10
C GLU A 474 -33.94 -6.26 3.29
N ILE A 475 -33.85 -6.22 1.96
CA ILE A 475 -34.98 -6.32 1.04
C ILE A 475 -34.88 -7.68 0.31
N PRO A 476 -35.91 -8.57 0.42
CA PRO A 476 -35.94 -9.84 -0.32
C PRO A 476 -35.92 -9.64 -1.84
N LEU A 477 -35.27 -10.55 -2.58
CA LEU A 477 -35.16 -10.45 -4.04
C LEU A 477 -36.52 -10.52 -4.74
N GLU A 478 -37.51 -11.23 -4.19
CA GLU A 478 -38.85 -11.34 -4.79
C GLU A 478 -39.56 -9.98 -4.91
N ILE A 479 -39.11 -8.96 -4.17
CA ILE A 479 -39.64 -7.59 -4.23
C ILE A 479 -39.02 -6.78 -5.38
N TYR A 480 -37.76 -7.07 -5.76
CA TYR A 480 -37.09 -6.39 -6.88
C TYR A 480 -37.64 -6.84 -8.23
N GLU A 481 -38.02 -8.11 -8.37
CA GLU A 481 -38.52 -8.68 -9.63
C GLU A 481 -39.96 -8.24 -9.99
N ASN A 482 -40.70 -7.64 -9.04
CA ASN A 482 -42.14 -7.35 -9.17
C ASN A 482 -42.50 -5.85 -9.21
N HIS A 483 -41.54 -4.94 -9.37
CA HIS A 483 -41.81 -3.48 -9.37
C HIS A 483 -41.27 -2.75 -10.62
N ASP A 484 -42.19 -2.19 -11.41
CA ASP A 484 -41.94 -1.37 -12.62
C ASP A 484 -41.25 0.00 -12.37
N LEU A 485 -40.68 0.22 -11.18
CA LEU A 485 -40.13 1.49 -10.70
C LEU A 485 -38.88 1.99 -11.46
N LEU A 486 -38.31 1.19 -12.36
CA LEU A 486 -37.10 1.51 -13.13
C LEU A 486 -37.37 2.08 -14.55
N LYS A 487 -38.63 2.32 -14.94
CA LYS A 487 -38.97 2.84 -16.29
C LYS A 487 -39.05 4.37 -16.43
N ASN A 488 -38.89 5.15 -15.36
CA ASN A 488 -39.05 6.60 -15.37
C ASN A 488 -37.83 7.34 -14.76
N GLU A 489 -36.82 7.62 -15.58
CA GLU A 489 -35.60 8.35 -15.17
C GLU A 489 -35.83 9.86 -14.88
N HIS A 490 -37.06 10.37 -15.05
CA HIS A 490 -37.35 11.81 -15.03
C HIS A 490 -37.69 12.44 -13.66
N ILE A 491 -37.67 11.70 -12.54
CA ILE A 491 -38.13 12.20 -11.22
C ILE A 491 -37.00 12.34 -10.20
N ILE A 492 -35.92 13.03 -10.58
CA ILE A 492 -34.86 13.48 -9.65
C ILE A 492 -34.55 15.00 -9.78
N HIS A 493 -34.97 15.66 -10.86
CA HIS A 493 -34.48 17.00 -11.23
C HIS A 493 -35.31 18.22 -10.77
N SER A 494 -36.36 18.06 -9.95
CA SER A 494 -37.35 19.14 -9.71
C SER A 494 -37.66 19.47 -8.24
N ILE A 495 -36.75 19.22 -7.30
CA ILE A 495 -36.91 19.63 -5.88
C ILE A 495 -35.58 20.21 -5.34
N LEU A 496 -35.13 21.32 -5.95
CA LEU A 496 -34.12 22.23 -5.42
C LEU A 496 -34.42 23.67 -5.87
N GLU A 497 -35.41 24.28 -5.20
CA GLU A 497 -35.49 25.72 -4.91
C GLU A 497 -35.70 25.88 -3.39
#